data_AF-A0A7W4JU07-F1
#
_entry.id   AF-A0A7W4JU07-F1
#
_cell.length_a   1.000
_cell.length_b   1.000
_cell.length_c   1.000
_cell.angle_alpha   90.00
_cell.angle_beta   90.00
_cell.angle_gamma   90.00
#
_symmetry.space_group_name_H-M   'P 1'
#
loop_
_entity.id
_entity.type
_entity.pdbx_description
1 polymer ?
#
loop_
_entity_poly.entity_id
_entity_poly.type
_entity_poly.pdbx_seq_one_letter_code
_entity_poly.pdbx_strand_id
1 'polypeptide(L)' 'ANKNAVPFDPEKPAITSGIRLGSPAATARGFGADEFRQTGLMIDEVLTALAERGEDGCADIEAAVHHKVKALCARFPIYR' A
#
# COMPACT_ATOMS: atom_id res chain seq x y z
N ALA A 1 -9.53 6.52 3.61
CA ALA A 1 -9.25 7.21 4.89
C ALA A 1 -7.80 7.72 5.05
N ASN A 2 -6.86 7.45 4.12
CA ASN A 2 -5.48 7.96 4.18
C ASN A 2 -5.03 8.62 2.87
N LYS A 3 -6.00 9.18 2.11
CA LYS A 3 -5.72 10.02 0.96
C LYS A 3 -5.32 11.41 1.46
N ASN A 4 -4.35 12.06 0.82
CA ASN A 4 -3.77 13.32 1.27
C ASN A 4 -3.53 14.24 0.08
N ALA A 5 -3.84 15.53 0.23
CA ALA A 5 -3.58 16.51 -0.81
C ALA A 5 -2.07 16.67 -1.03
N VAL A 6 -1.68 16.88 -2.28
CA VAL A 6 -0.30 17.24 -2.65
C VAL A 6 -0.20 18.75 -2.89
N PRO A 7 1.01 19.35 -2.86
CA PRO A 7 1.17 20.74 -3.25
C PRO A 7 0.60 21.00 -4.65
N PHE A 8 -0.24 22.03 -4.78
CA PHE A 8 -0.93 22.38 -6.03
C PHE A 8 -1.81 21.26 -6.60
N ASP A 9 -2.45 20.45 -5.74
CA ASP A 9 -3.36 19.38 -6.15
C ASP A 9 -4.43 19.93 -7.12
N PRO A 10 -4.55 19.40 -8.35
CA PRO A 10 -5.57 19.86 -9.31
C PRO A 10 -6.98 19.44 -8.89
N GLU A 11 -7.10 18.45 -8.00
CA GLU A 11 -8.37 17.95 -7.51
C GLU A 11 -9.00 18.86 -6.45
N LYS A 12 -10.33 18.78 -6.33
CA LYS A 12 -11.09 19.58 -5.35
C LYS A 12 -10.74 19.14 -3.93
N PRO A 13 -10.81 20.00 -2.89
CA PRO A 13 -10.42 19.63 -1.51
C PRO A 13 -11.04 18.34 -0.92
N ALA A 14 -12.19 17.88 -1.43
CA ALA A 14 -12.83 16.62 -1.01
C ALA A 14 -12.26 15.36 -1.70
N ILE A 15 -11.45 15.53 -2.75
CA ILE A 15 -10.77 14.50 -3.55
C ILE A 15 -9.29 14.85 -3.54
N THR A 16 -8.43 13.89 -3.24
CA THR A 16 -6.99 14.18 -3.13
C THR A 16 -6.20 13.20 -3.96
N SER A 17 -5.13 13.69 -4.58
CA SER A 17 -4.31 12.90 -5.51
C SER A 17 -3.20 12.08 -4.83
N GLY A 18 -2.92 12.31 -3.54
CA GLY A 18 -1.83 11.66 -2.82
C GLY A 18 -2.24 10.62 -1.78
N ILE A 19 -1.24 9.87 -1.30
CA ILE A 19 -1.34 8.92 -0.18
C ILE A 19 -0.19 9.20 0.78
N ARG A 20 -0.46 9.20 2.09
CA ARG A 20 0.58 9.38 3.12
C ARG A 20 0.98 8.03 3.72
N LEU A 21 2.27 7.71 3.72
CA LEU A 21 2.80 6.47 4.29
C LEU A 21 3.59 6.75 5.56
N GLY A 22 3.54 5.82 6.51
CA GLY A 22 4.28 5.90 7.77
C GLY A 22 4.83 4.54 8.19
N SER A 23 6.05 4.54 8.73
CA SER A 23 6.73 3.34 9.24
C SER A 23 6.43 2.92 10.70
N PRO A 24 5.97 3.79 11.64
CA PRO A 24 5.96 3.46 13.07
C PRO A 24 5.26 2.15 13.46
N ALA A 25 4.11 1.84 12.86
CA ALA A 25 3.36 0.63 13.19
C ALA A 25 4.09 -0.65 12.74
N ALA A 26 4.78 -0.60 11.60
CA ALA A 26 5.51 -1.74 11.07
C ALA A 26 6.87 -1.91 11.75
N THR A 27 7.59 -0.81 12.04
CA THR A 27 8.86 -0.87 12.78
C THR A 27 8.67 -1.35 14.23
N ALA A 28 7.59 -0.93 14.91
CA ALA A 28 7.25 -1.44 16.24
C ALA A 28 6.97 -2.96 16.25
N ARG A 29 6.61 -3.54 15.09
CA ARG A 29 6.40 -4.98 14.90
C ARG A 29 7.64 -5.73 14.42
N GLY A 30 8.75 -5.04 14.16
CA GLY A 30 10.01 -5.66 13.75
C GLY A 30 10.31 -5.65 12.25
N PHE A 31 9.58 -4.88 11.43
CA PHE A 31 9.93 -4.73 10.02
C PHE A 31 11.27 -4.01 9.88
N GLY A 32 12.17 -4.60 9.07
CA GLY A 32 13.41 -3.99 8.63
C GLY A 32 13.30 -3.40 7.22
N ALA A 33 14.44 -2.97 6.68
CA ALA A 33 14.52 -2.35 5.36
C ALA A 33 14.00 -3.26 4.23
N ASP A 34 14.23 -4.57 4.34
CA ASP A 34 13.82 -5.53 3.31
C ASP A 34 12.30 -5.72 3.27
N GLU A 35 11.64 -5.74 4.44
CA GLU A 35 10.18 -5.78 4.52
C GLU A 35 9.53 -4.50 3.99
N PHE A 36 10.15 -3.33 4.23
CA PHE A 36 9.68 -2.08 3.62
C PHE A 36 9.90 -2.05 2.11
N ARG A 37 11.00 -2.62 1.60
CA ARG A 37 11.19 -2.77 0.15
C ARG A 37 10.11 -3.65 -0.47
N GLN A 38 9.82 -4.79 0.15
CA GLN A 38 8.72 -5.67 -0.28
C GLN A 38 7.37 -4.94 -0.24
N THR A 39 7.11 -4.15 0.80
CA THR A 39 5.90 -3.35 0.92
C THR A 39 5.78 -2.31 -0.21
N GLY A 40 6.88 -1.62 -0.54
CA GLY A 40 6.93 -0.68 -1.65
C GLY A 40 6.64 -1.34 -3.00
N LEU A 41 7.24 -2.51 -3.27
CA LEU A 41 7.00 -3.28 -4.50
C LEU A 41 5.53 -3.74 -4.61
N MET A 42 4.91 -4.15 -3.51
CA MET A 42 3.50 -4.53 -3.49
C MET A 42 2.57 -3.33 -3.75
N ILE A 43 2.92 -2.15 -3.24
CA ILE A 43 2.17 -0.92 -3.55
C ILE A 43 2.28 -0.59 -5.05
N ASP A 44 3.49 -0.65 -5.59
CA ASP A 44 3.78 -0.39 -7.01
C ASP A 44 3.02 -1.37 -7.94
N GLU A 45 2.97 -2.65 -7.58
CA GLU A 45 2.25 -3.69 -8.33
C GLU A 45 0.75 -3.35 -8.47
N VAL A 46 0.10 -2.92 -7.39
CA VAL A 46 -1.33 -2.53 -7.42
C VAL A 46 -1.53 -1.23 -8.20
N LEU A 47 -0.69 -0.21 -7.98
CA LEU A 47 -0.84 1.09 -8.65
C LEU A 47 -0.60 0.99 -10.16
N THR A 48 0.39 0.19 -10.57
CA THR A 48 0.68 -0.06 -11.99
C THR A 48 -0.49 -0.79 -12.65
N ALA A 49 -1.01 -1.84 -12.01
CA ALA A 49 -2.18 -2.56 -12.50
C ALA A 49 -3.39 -1.64 -12.68
N LEU A 50 -3.65 -0.79 -11.67
CA LEU A 50 -4.75 0.17 -11.69
C LEU A 50 -4.60 1.18 -12.83
N ALA A 51 -3.39 1.67 -13.08
CA ALA A 51 -3.11 2.61 -14.16
C ALA A 51 -3.30 1.97 -15.55
N GLU A 52 -2.96 0.68 -15.71
CA GLU A 52 -3.04 -0.02 -16.99
C GLU A 52 -4.45 -0.56 -17.29
N ARG A 53 -5.15 -1.07 -16.28
CA ARG A 53 -6.38 -1.85 -16.44
C ARG A 53 -7.65 -1.13 -15.95
N GLY A 54 -7.49 -0.02 -15.22
CA GLY A 54 -8.60 0.67 -14.57
C GLY A 54 -9.15 -0.07 -13.34
N GLU A 55 -10.11 0.53 -12.64
CA GLU A 55 -10.65 0.04 -11.36
C GLU A 55 -11.22 -1.39 -11.45
N ASP A 56 -11.94 -1.71 -12.53
CA ASP A 56 -12.62 -3.00 -12.68
C ASP A 56 -11.69 -4.15 -13.11
N GLY A 57 -10.45 -3.85 -13.52
CA GLY A 57 -9.54 -4.80 -14.17
C GLY A 57 -8.45 -5.40 -13.28
N CYS A 58 -8.46 -5.10 -11.96
CA CYS A 58 -7.32 -5.37 -11.07
C CYS A 58 -7.56 -6.44 -10.00
N ALA A 59 -8.74 -7.05 -9.95
CA ALA A 59 -9.15 -7.94 -8.84
C ALA A 59 -8.20 -9.15 -8.62
N ASP A 60 -7.64 -9.70 -9.69
CA ASP A 60 -6.65 -10.79 -9.65
C ASP A 60 -5.34 -10.35 -8.98
N ILE A 61 -4.85 -9.17 -9.34
CA ILE A 61 -3.61 -8.59 -8.80
C ILE A 61 -3.81 -8.17 -7.35
N GLU A 62 -4.95 -7.56 -7.01
CA GLU A 62 -5.30 -7.23 -5.63
C GLU A 62 -5.33 -8.47 -4.74
N ALA A 63 -5.93 -9.57 -5.22
CA ALA A 63 -5.98 -10.83 -4.48
C ALA A 63 -4.58 -11.42 -4.27
N ALA A 64 -3.72 -11.39 -5.30
CA ALA A 64 -2.35 -11.86 -5.22
C ALA A 64 -1.51 -11.03 -4.23
N VAL A 65 -1.58 -9.70 -4.31
CA VAL A 65 -0.89 -8.79 -3.40
C VAL A 65 -1.40 -8.95 -1.98
N HIS A 66 -2.71 -9.10 -1.78
CA HIS A 66 -3.29 -9.36 -0.47
C HIS A 66 -2.74 -10.66 0.16
N HIS A 67 -2.53 -11.72 -0.63
CA HIS A 67 -1.89 -12.94 -0.14
C HIS A 67 -0.43 -12.69 0.28
N LYS A 68 0.36 -11.97 -0.53
CA LYS A 68 1.75 -11.59 -0.22
C LYS A 68 1.82 -10.76 1.07
N VAL A 69 0.93 -9.79 1.25
CA VAL A 69 0.83 -8.95 2.46
C VAL A 69 0.53 -9.79 3.70
N LYS A 70 -0.42 -10.74 3.61
CA LYS A 70 -0.74 -11.65 4.72
C LYS A 70 0.45 -12.53 5.09
N ALA A 71 1.12 -13.11 4.10
CA ALA A 71 2.31 -13.93 4.33
C ALA A 71 3.44 -13.13 5.02
N LEU A 72 3.67 -11.89 4.58
CA LEU A 72 4.64 -11.00 5.22
C LEU A 72 4.24 -10.68 6.67
N CYS A 73 2.99 -10.32 6.92
CA CYS A 73 2.50 -9.98 8.26
C CYS A 73 2.51 -11.18 9.23
N ALA A 74 2.32 -12.40 8.75
CA ALA A 74 2.34 -13.61 9.57
C ALA A 74 3.70 -13.89 10.21
N ARG A 75 4.79 -13.36 9.62
CA ARG A 75 6.15 -13.44 10.18
C ARG A 75 6.32 -12.58 11.44
N PHE A 76 5.42 -11.62 11.67
CA PHE A 76 5.47 -10.64 12.77
C PHE A 76 4.13 -10.56 13.52
N PRO A 77 3.73 -11.61 14.27
CA PRO A 77 2.42 -11.68 14.93
C PRO A 77 2.25 -10.61 16.02
N ILE A 78 1.03 -10.09 16.18
CA ILE A 78 0.70 -9.01 17.14
C ILE A 78 0.41 -9.57 18.54
N TYR A 79 -0.23 -10.73 18.63
CA TYR A 79 -0.58 -11.38 19.89
C TYR A 79 0.06 -12.78 19.94
N ARG A 80 0.56 -13.16 21.12
CA ARG A 80 1.05 -14.50 21.46
C ARG A 80 0.30 -15.00 22.67
#